data_AF-A0A0C9X802-F1
#
_entry.id   AF-A0A0C9X802-F1
#
_cell.length_a   1.000
_cell.length_b   1.000
_cell.length_c   1.000
_cell.angle_alpha   90.00
_cell.angle_beta   90.00
_cell.angle_gamma   90.00
#
_symmetry.space_group_name_H-M   'P 1'
#
loop_
_entity.id
_entity.type
_entity.pdbx_description
1 polymer ?
#
loop_
_entity_poly.entity_id
_entity_poly.type
_entity_poly.pdbx_seq_one_letter_code
_entity_poly.pdbx_strand_id
1 'polypeptide(L)'
;MSGKHVLQGAQNVVIRGGTSMAADTINYYTSAGNRTTSDAAIPVKPNSSIRFTGRTDVLTKLKKHFTAESNDKLRSRKFFLLYGMGGIGKTQICLRFIEEMD
;
A
#
# COMPACT_ATOMS: atom_id res chain seq x y z
N MET A 1 -9.91 -26.62 -26.00
CA MET A 1 -9.48 -26.17 -24.67
C MET A 1 -8.66 -24.91 -24.87
N SER A 2 -9.07 -23.77 -24.33
CA SER A 2 -8.36 -22.48 -24.46
C SER A 2 -7.22 -22.41 -23.45
N GLY A 3 -6.03 -22.01 -23.89
CA GLY A 3 -4.84 -21.87 -23.04
C GLY A 3 -4.91 -20.62 -22.14
N LYS A 4 -4.26 -20.66 -20.98
CA LYS A 4 -4.21 -19.51 -20.06
C LYS A 4 -3.19 -18.49 -20.56
N HIS A 5 -3.64 -17.28 -20.87
CA HIS A 5 -2.78 -16.20 -21.36
C HIS A 5 -2.24 -15.36 -20.19
N VAL A 6 -1.13 -15.79 -19.59
CA VAL A 6 -0.55 -15.19 -18.37
C VAL A 6 0.05 -13.79 -18.60
N LEU A 7 0.50 -13.50 -19.82
CA LEU A 7 1.20 -12.25 -20.17
C LEU A 7 0.57 -11.56 -21.39
N GLN A 8 -0.75 -11.64 -21.54
CA GLN A 8 -1.42 -11.06 -22.70
C GLN A 8 -1.22 -9.53 -22.72
N GLY A 9 -0.62 -9.02 -23.80
CA GLY A 9 -0.37 -7.59 -23.98
C GLY A 9 0.89 -7.05 -23.28
N ALA A 10 1.67 -7.88 -22.58
CA ALA A 10 2.92 -7.44 -21.97
C ALA A 10 4.02 -7.19 -23.03
N GLN A 11 4.81 -6.14 -22.85
CA GLN A 11 5.94 -5.79 -23.72
C GLN A 11 7.23 -5.73 -22.87
N ASN A 12 8.37 -6.06 -23.48
CA ASN A 12 9.70 -6.02 -22.83
C ASN A 12 9.84 -6.89 -21.56
N VAL A 13 9.32 -8.12 -21.58
CA VAL A 13 9.45 -9.08 -20.47
C VAL A 13 10.66 -9.99 -20.67
N VAL A 14 11.58 -10.02 -19.71
CA VAL A 14 12.75 -10.93 -19.68
C VAL A 14 12.72 -11.75 -18.40
N ILE A 15 12.68 -13.08 -18.53
CA ILE A 15 12.77 -14.03 -17.41
C ILE A 15 14.03 -14.88 -17.65
N ARG A 16 15.02 -14.81 -16.75
CA ARG A 16 16.25 -15.61 -16.85
C ARG A 16 16.36 -16.55 -15.65
N GLY A 17 16.49 -17.84 -15.92
CA GLY A 17 16.82 -18.87 -14.91
C GLY A 17 15.76 -19.13 -13.84
N GLY A 18 14.48 -18.82 -14.09
CA GLY A 18 13.40 -18.97 -13.11
C GLY A 18 12.23 -19.81 -13.60
N THR A 19 11.42 -20.31 -12.66
CA THR A 19 10.17 -21.03 -12.92
C THR A 19 8.97 -20.09 -12.77
N SER A 20 8.15 -19.96 -13.81
CA SER A 20 6.90 -19.20 -13.74
C SER A 20 5.73 -20.14 -13.40
N MET A 21 5.05 -19.89 -12.28
CA MET A 21 3.83 -20.59 -11.89
C MET A 21 2.62 -19.68 -12.13
N ALA A 22 1.63 -20.17 -12.87
CA ALA A 22 0.35 -19.49 -13.08
C ALA A 22 -0.73 -20.18 -12.25
N ALA A 23 -1.19 -19.50 -11.19
CA ALA A 23 -2.26 -20.00 -10.34
C ALA A 23 -3.62 -19.46 -10.83
N ASP A 24 -4.64 -20.33 -10.87
CA ASP A 24 -6.02 -19.92 -11.21
C ASP A 24 -6.68 -19.12 -10.10
N THR A 25 -6.38 -19.48 -8.85
CA THR A 25 -6.99 -18.88 -7.67
C THR A 25 -5.92 -18.70 -6.61
N ILE A 26 -5.78 -17.48 -6.10
CA ILE A 26 -5.01 -17.20 -4.88
C ILE A 26 -6.01 -16.77 -3.81
N ASN A 27 -6.21 -17.62 -2.80
CA ASN A 27 -7.10 -17.30 -1.68
C ASN A 27 -6.36 -16.41 -0.68
N TYR A 28 -6.85 -15.19 -0.49
CA TYR A 28 -6.38 -14.26 0.54
C TYR A 28 -7.45 -14.09 1.64
N TYR A 29 -7.06 -14.22 2.90
CA TYR A 29 -7.94 -13.93 4.04
C TYR A 29 -7.97 -12.42 4.31
N THR A 30 -8.95 -11.72 3.72
CA THR A 30 -9.26 -10.33 4.05
C THR A 30 -10.45 -10.30 5.01
N SER A 31 -10.35 -9.58 6.12
CA SER A 31 -11.43 -9.41 7.12
C SER A 31 -12.67 -8.63 6.62
N ALA A 32 -12.78 -8.39 5.31
CA ALA A 32 -13.83 -7.61 4.69
C ALA A 32 -14.31 -8.28 3.39
N GLY A 33 -15.18 -9.29 3.56
CA GLY A 33 -16.13 -9.76 2.55
C GLY A 33 -15.58 -10.61 1.41
N ASN A 34 -16.21 -11.77 1.19
CA ASN A 34 -16.03 -12.61 0.00
C ASN A 34 -16.28 -11.78 -1.27
N ARG A 35 -15.21 -11.31 -1.92
CA ARG A 35 -15.26 -10.83 -3.30
C ARG A 35 -14.30 -11.65 -4.14
N THR A 36 -14.87 -12.52 -4.97
CA THR A 36 -14.17 -13.13 -6.11
C THR A 36 -13.98 -12.04 -7.17
N THR A 37 -12.83 -11.39 -7.21
CA THR A 37 -12.47 -10.44 -8.27
C THR A 37 -11.48 -11.13 -9.21
N SER A 38 -11.94 -11.45 -10.42
CA SER A 38 -11.07 -11.83 -11.53
C SER A 38 -10.28 -10.62 -12.04
N ASP A 39 -9.01 -10.90 -12.33
CA ASP A 39 -8.00 -10.09 -13.02
C ASP A 39 -7.44 -8.87 -12.26
N ALA A 40 -6.18 -8.99 -11.84
CA ALA A 40 -5.32 -8.01 -11.17
C ALA A 40 -5.94 -7.23 -9.97
N ALA A 41 -6.26 -7.94 -8.88
CA ALA A 41 -6.61 -7.31 -7.61
C ALA A 41 -5.42 -6.52 -7.04
N ILE A 42 -5.53 -5.18 -7.05
CA ILE A 42 -4.62 -4.30 -6.30
C ILE A 42 -4.71 -4.69 -4.81
N PRO A 43 -3.58 -4.94 -4.12
CA PRO A 43 -3.60 -5.24 -2.69
C PRO A 43 -4.35 -4.13 -1.95
N VAL A 44 -5.46 -4.49 -1.29
CA VAL A 44 -6.23 -3.54 -0.49
C VAL A 44 -5.35 -3.09 0.68
N LYS A 45 -5.08 -1.78 0.76
CA LYS A 45 -4.39 -1.17 1.90
C LYS A 45 -5.11 -1.60 3.19
N PRO A 46 -4.42 -2.23 4.17
CA PRO A 46 -5.06 -2.51 5.44
C PRO A 46 -5.45 -1.21 6.15
N ASN A 47 -6.50 -1.28 6.96
CA ASN A 47 -6.82 -0.19 7.87
C ASN A 47 -5.88 -0.19 9.08
N SER A 48 -5.76 0.95 9.75
CA SER A 48 -5.16 1.02 11.06
C SER A 48 -5.96 0.17 12.05
N SER A 49 -5.27 -0.41 13.02
CA SER A 49 -5.91 -1.19 14.06
C SER A 49 -6.79 -0.29 14.93
N ILE A 50 -8.00 -0.73 15.25
CA ILE A 50 -8.87 -0.05 16.24
C ILE A 50 -8.22 0.07 17.63
N ARG A 51 -7.21 -0.78 17.92
CA ARG A 51 -6.45 -0.78 19.16
C ARG A 51 -5.25 0.16 19.12
N PHE A 52 -4.92 0.71 17.94
CA PHE A 52 -3.86 1.70 17.80
C PHE A 52 -4.38 3.05 18.29
N THR A 53 -3.83 3.54 19.40
CA THR A 53 -4.24 4.78 20.05
C THR A 53 -3.03 5.69 20.32
N GLY A 54 -3.29 6.98 20.57
CA GLY A 54 -2.25 7.98 20.81
C GLY A 54 -1.48 8.38 19.55
N ARG A 55 -0.25 8.89 19.72
CA ARG A 55 0.64 9.40 18.64
C ARG A 55 0.05 10.56 17.83
N THR A 56 -0.91 11.28 18.40
CA THR A 56 -1.54 12.47 17.82
C THR A 56 -0.52 13.54 17.49
N ASP A 57 0.54 13.68 18.29
CA ASP A 57 1.64 14.62 18.06
C ASP A 57 2.40 14.30 16.76
N VAL A 58 2.68 13.01 16.51
CA VAL A 58 3.35 12.55 15.29
C VAL A 58 2.43 12.68 14.08
N LEU A 59 1.16 12.30 14.22
CA LEU A 59 0.15 12.48 13.16
C LEU A 59 0.00 13.96 12.78
N THR A 60 -0.04 14.86 13.76
CA THR A 60 -0.14 16.31 13.51
C THR A 60 1.09 16.83 12.75
N LYS A 61 2.30 16.37 13.11
CA LYS A 61 3.54 16.71 12.39
C LYS A 61 3.51 16.20 10.95
N LEU A 62 3.07 14.96 10.73
CA LEU A 62 2.90 14.38 9.40
C LEU A 62 1.92 15.21 8.56
N LYS A 63 0.73 15.51 9.08
CA LYS A 63 -0.27 16.32 8.37
C LYS A 63 0.31 17.68 7.99
N LYS A 64 0.86 18.41 8.96
CA LYS A 64 1.47 19.73 8.71
C LYS A 64 2.55 19.67 7.62
N HIS A 65 3.41 18.66 7.63
CA HIS A 65 4.47 18.53 6.63
C HIS A 65 3.91 18.32 5.22
N PHE A 66 2.95 17.40 5.06
CA PHE A 66 2.41 17.05 3.75
C PHE A 66 1.39 18.08 3.23
N THR A 67 0.63 18.76 4.09
CA THR A 67 -0.36 19.78 3.69
C THR A 67 0.18 21.22 3.61
N ALA A 68 1.38 21.50 4.13
CA ALA A 68 1.95 22.84 3.98
C ALA A 68 2.09 23.21 2.50
N GLU A 69 1.41 24.26 2.07
CA GLU A 69 1.54 24.81 0.72
C GLU A 69 3.01 25.18 0.46
N SER A 70 3.60 24.62 -0.60
CA SER A 70 4.91 25.06 -1.04
C SER A 70 4.73 26.34 -1.83
N ASN A 71 5.32 27.45 -1.34
CA ASN A 71 5.44 28.69 -2.13
C ASN A 71 6.35 28.51 -3.37
N ASP A 72 6.89 27.31 -3.57
CA ASP A 72 7.78 26.99 -4.66
C ASP A 72 7.00 26.66 -5.92
N LYS A 73 7.36 27.32 -7.02
CA LYS A 73 6.71 27.17 -8.34
C LYS A 73 6.89 25.76 -8.93
N LEU A 74 7.82 24.98 -8.37
CA LEU A 74 8.08 23.58 -8.68
C LEU A 74 7.70 22.73 -7.47
N ARG A 75 6.54 22.05 -7.54
CA ARG A 75 6.11 21.08 -6.50
C ARG A 75 7.15 19.96 -6.37
N SER A 76 8.05 20.08 -5.40
CA SER A 76 9.03 19.03 -5.07
C SER A 76 8.37 17.88 -4.32
N ARG A 77 8.86 16.65 -4.52
CA ARG A 77 8.41 15.48 -3.76
C ARG A 77 8.79 15.62 -2.28
N LYS A 78 7.79 15.49 -1.39
CA LYS A 78 7.98 15.55 0.07
C LYS A 78 8.34 14.18 0.65
N PHE A 79 9.19 14.15 1.67
CA PHE A 79 9.62 12.94 2.37
C PHE A 79 9.59 13.16 3.89
N PHE A 80 9.16 12.15 4.63
CA PHE A 80 9.12 12.17 6.10
C PHE A 80 9.71 10.88 6.66
N LEU A 81 10.70 10.98 7.55
CA LEU A 81 11.33 9.83 8.20
C LEU A 81 10.65 9.52 9.54
N LEU A 82 10.06 8.34 9.64
CA LEU A 82 9.51 7.81 10.89
C LEU A 82 10.42 6.70 11.43
N TYR A 83 11.00 6.91 12.62
CA TYR A 83 11.97 6.00 13.24
C TYR A 83 11.57 5.62 14.68
N GLY A 84 12.17 4.55 15.20
CA GLY A 84 11.90 4.02 16.54
C GLY A 84 12.04 2.51 16.62
N MET A 85 11.96 1.96 17.83
CA MET A 85 12.09 0.52 18.11
C MET A 85 11.07 -0.34 17.32
N GLY A 86 11.36 -1.63 17.20
CA GLY A 86 10.41 -2.61 16.64
C GLY A 86 9.10 -2.61 17.43
N GLY A 87 7.96 -2.88 16.76
CA GLY A 87 6.66 -2.99 17.43
C GLY A 87 6.03 -1.69 17.94
N ILE A 88 6.72 -0.55 17.92
CA ILE A 88 6.21 0.74 18.47
C ILE A 88 5.04 1.35 17.67
N GLY A 89 4.62 0.71 16.58
CA GLY A 89 3.47 1.14 15.77
C GLY A 89 3.80 2.08 14.61
N LYS A 90 5.04 2.13 14.10
CA LYS A 90 5.39 2.98 12.94
C LYS A 90 4.49 2.76 11.72
N THR A 91 4.27 1.50 11.35
CA THR A 91 3.35 1.15 10.27
C THR A 91 1.92 1.58 10.58
N GLN A 92 1.46 1.42 11.83
CA GLN A 92 0.12 1.84 12.25
C GLN A 92 -0.06 3.36 12.17
N ILE A 93 0.97 4.15 12.49
CA ILE A 93 0.98 5.61 12.29
C ILE A 93 0.77 5.96 10.81
N CYS A 94 1.47 5.28 9.89
CA CYS A 94 1.31 5.52 8.46
C CYS A 94 -0.09 5.17 7.95
N LEU A 95 -0.65 4.03 8.38
CA LEU A 95 -2.00 3.61 7.99
C LEU A 95 -3.05 4.59 8.51
N ARG A 96 -2.92 5.00 9.79
CA ARG A 96 -3.82 5.96 10.43
C ARG A 96 -3.72 7.35 9.80
N PHE A 97 -2.51 7.78 9.42
CA PHE A 97 -2.30 9.06 8.74
C PHE A 97 -3.08 9.14 7.43
N ILE A 98 -3.04 8.09 6.60
CA ILE A 98 -3.78 8.05 5.32
C ILE A 98 -5.29 8.11 5.59
N GLU A 99 -5.79 7.32 6.54
CA GLU A 99 -7.22 7.32 6.91
C GLU A 99 -7.73 8.67 7.42
N GLU A 100 -6.87 9.49 8.04
CA GLU A 100 -7.26 10.82 8.50
C GLU A 100 -6.93 11.95 7.50
N MET A 101 -6.33 11.62 6.35
CA MET A 101 -6.08 12.55 5.24
C MET A 101 -7.11 12.42 4.13
N ASP A 102 -7.81 11.28 4.04
CA ASP A 102 -8.92 11.03 3.13
C ASP A 102 -10.15 11.91 3.43
#